data_AF-A0AAW5JVW1-F1
#
_entry.id   AF-A0AAW5JVW1-F1
#
_cell.length_a   1.000
_cell.length_b   1.000
_cell.length_c   1.000
_cell.angle_alpha   90.00
_cell.angle_beta   90.00
_cell.angle_gamma   90.00
#
_symmetry.space_group_name_H-M   'P 1'
#
loop_
_entity.id
_entity.type
_entity.pdbx_description
1 polymer ?
#
loop_
_entity_poly.entity_id
_entity_poly.type
_entity_poly.pdbx_seq_one_letter_code
_entity_poly.pdbx_strand_id
1 'polypeptide(L)'
;MPRTTLADVASDYVRKHQHERQCRQLDSNSRVTLTVIQNQWAKLAGQEPMTIFDAPEVVIRSIETTQRGHELFDRTKETNGVVYYGLKN
;
A
#
# COMPACT_ATOMS: atom_id res chain seq x y z
N MET A 1 0.48 -21.68 -0.28
CA MET A 1 0.63 -20.29 0.20
C MET A 1 -0.58 -19.52 -0.30
N PRO A 2 -1.34 -18.79 0.53
CA PRO A 2 -2.25 -17.80 -0.03
C PRO A 2 -1.40 -16.86 -0.90
N ARG A 3 -1.88 -16.50 -2.09
CA ARG A 3 -1.19 -15.53 -2.94
C ARG A 3 -1.20 -14.19 -2.21
N THR A 4 -0.14 -13.88 -1.48
CA THR A 4 0.01 -12.58 -0.81
C THR A 4 0.05 -11.51 -1.89
N THR A 5 -1.02 -10.74 -2.00
CA THR A 5 -1.11 -9.65 -2.97
C THR A 5 -0.32 -8.45 -2.45
N LEU A 6 0.00 -7.52 -3.35
CA LEU A 6 0.67 -6.27 -2.95
C LEU A 6 -0.21 -5.46 -1.98
N ALA A 7 -1.53 -5.51 -2.14
CA ALA A 7 -2.49 -4.92 -1.21
C ALA A 7 -2.45 -5.57 0.18
N ASP A 8 -2.26 -6.90 0.27
CA ASP A 8 -2.10 -7.57 1.57
C ASP A 8 -0.84 -7.08 2.29
N VAL A 9 0.29 -7.01 1.59
CA VAL A 9 1.57 -6.50 2.16
C VAL A 9 1.42 -5.03 2.60
N ALA A 10 0.75 -4.20 1.80
CA ALA A 10 0.45 -2.82 2.16
C ALA A 10 -0.38 -2.74 3.44
N SER A 11 -1.40 -3.60 3.56
CA SER A 11 -2.29 -3.64 4.72
C SER A 11 -1.54 -4.07 5.99
N ASP A 12 -0.67 -5.08 5.88
CA ASP A 12 0.17 -5.57 6.97
C ASP A 12 1.19 -4.51 7.40
N TYR A 13 1.77 -3.79 6.44
CA TYR A 13 2.69 -2.69 6.73
C TYR A 13 2.01 -1.61 7.57
N VAL A 14 0.83 -1.15 7.15
CA VAL A 14 0.03 -0.15 7.89
C VAL A 14 -0.31 -0.65 9.29
N ARG A 15 -0.80 -1.90 9.41
CA ARG A 15 -1.16 -2.50 10.71
C ARG A 15 0.03 -2.56 11.67
N LYS A 16 1.23 -2.83 11.17
CA LYS A 16 2.45 -2.97 11.98
C LYS A 16 3.09 -1.64 12.36
N HIS A 17 3.03 -0.63 11.49
CA HIS A 17 3.80 0.62 11.68
C HIS A 17 2.96 1.82 12.10
N GLN A 18 1.63 1.78 11.94
CA GLN A 18 0.74 2.87 12.34
C GLN A 18 -0.10 2.44 13.54
N HIS A 19 0.47 2.66 14.73
CA HIS A 19 -0.09 2.24 16.02
C HIS A 19 -1.31 3.07 16.45
N GLU A 20 -1.42 4.33 16.03
CA GLU A 20 -2.58 5.17 16.33
C GLU A 20 -3.73 4.89 15.35
N ARG A 21 -4.91 4.51 15.88
CA ARG A 21 -6.13 4.23 15.09
C ARG A 21 -6.53 5.39 14.16
N GLN A 22 -6.24 6.64 14.55
CA GLN A 22 -6.55 7.83 13.74
C GLN A 22 -5.62 8.01 12.53
N CYS A 23 -4.51 7.27 12.46
CA CYS A 23 -3.47 7.45 11.45
C CYS A 23 -3.24 6.22 10.57
N ARG A 24 -4.14 5.22 10.56
CA ARG A 24 -4.02 4.00 9.73
C ARG A 24 -4.34 4.28 8.25
N GLN A 25 -3.47 5.03 7.59
CA GLN A 25 -3.62 5.42 6.20
C GLN A 25 -2.30 5.39 5.45
N LEU A 26 -2.37 4.98 4.18
CA LEU A 26 -1.29 5.17 3.22
C LEU A 26 -1.47 6.50 2.50
N ASP A 27 -0.40 7.28 2.45
CA ASP A 27 -0.30 8.51 1.67
C ASP A 27 0.24 8.17 0.27
N SER A 28 -0.49 8.55 -0.78
CA SER A 28 -0.12 8.30 -2.18
C SER A 28 1.23 8.92 -2.59
N ASN A 29 1.70 9.94 -1.88
CA ASN A 29 2.96 10.62 -2.10
C ASN A 29 4.08 10.15 -1.18
N SER A 30 3.82 9.23 -0.24
CA SER A 30 4.87 8.65 0.60
C SER A 30 5.72 7.64 -0.18
N ARG A 31 6.57 8.17 -1.06
CA ARG A 31 7.39 7.37 -1.99
C ARG A 31 8.24 6.33 -1.28
N VAL A 32 8.87 6.71 -0.17
CA VAL A 32 9.72 5.78 0.62
C VAL A 32 8.89 4.64 1.18
N THR A 33 7.76 4.93 1.83
CA THR A 33 6.87 3.91 2.39
C THR A 33 6.36 2.95 1.32
N LEU A 34 5.89 3.47 0.19
CA LEU A 34 5.35 2.65 -0.89
C LEU A 34 6.44 1.79 -1.54
N THR A 35 7.67 2.30 -1.64
CA THR A 35 8.82 1.52 -2.12
C THR A 35 9.17 0.38 -1.18
N VAL A 36 9.14 0.61 0.13
CA VAL A 36 9.34 -0.45 1.14
C VAL A 36 8.28 -1.54 1.00
N ILE A 37 7.01 -1.16 0.85
CA ILE A 37 5.90 -2.12 0.66
C ILE A 37 6.09 -2.95 -0.61
N GLN A 38 6.40 -2.30 -1.73
CA GLN A 38 6.65 -2.99 -3.00
C GLN A 38 7.81 -3.98 -2.89
N ASN A 39 8.94 -3.55 -2.32
CA ASN A 39 10.12 -4.39 -2.19
C ASN A 39 9.90 -5.57 -1.22
N GLN A 40 9.10 -5.38 -0.17
CA GLN A 40 8.68 -6.46 0.72
C GLN A 40 7.84 -7.49 -0.03
N TRP A 41 6.88 -7.04 -0.83
CA TRP A 41 6.08 -7.93 -1.67
C TRP A 41 6.94 -8.65 -2.72
N ALA A 42 7.85 -7.92 -3.40
CA ALA A 42 8.72 -8.48 -4.42
C ALA A 42 9.56 -9.64 -3.86
N LYS A 43 10.14 -9.46 -2.67
CA LYS A 43 10.86 -10.52 -1.95
C LYS A 43 10.00 -11.74 -1.65
N LEU A 44 8.73 -11.55 -1.27
CA LEU A 44 7.79 -12.65 -1.00
C LEU A 44 7.33 -13.35 -2.29
N ALA A 45 7.21 -12.61 -3.38
CA ALA A 45 6.76 -13.11 -4.69
C ALA A 45 7.89 -13.65 -5.57
N GLY A 46 9.15 -13.55 -5.14
CA GLY A 46 10.32 -13.90 -5.95
C GLY A 46 10.54 -12.97 -7.15
N GLN A 47 10.09 -11.72 -7.05
CA GLN A 47 10.24 -10.68 -8.07
C GLN A 47 11.39 -9.73 -7.72
N GLU A 48 11.86 -8.98 -8.72
CA GLU A 48 12.88 -7.96 -8.49
C GLU A 48 12.31 -6.74 -7.74
N PRO A 49 13.07 -6.15 -6.80
CA PRO A 49 12.74 -4.87 -6.17
C PRO A 49 12.57 -3.75 -7.20
N MET A 50 11.64 -2.83 -6.98
CA MET A 50 11.49 -1.64 -7.81
C MET A 50 12.15 -0.41 -7.20
N THR A 51 12.38 0.58 -8.06
CA THR A 51 12.96 1.86 -7.66
C THR A 51 11.92 2.75 -6.97
N ILE A 52 12.39 3.81 -6.30
CA ILE A 52 11.53 4.82 -5.68
C ILE A 52 10.66 5.61 -6.67
N PHE A 53 10.97 5.54 -7.97
CA PHE A 53 10.22 6.23 -9.00
C PHE A 53 8.99 5.42 -9.46
N ASP A 54 9.12 4.10 -9.56
CA ASP A 54 8.09 3.22 -10.12
C ASP A 54 7.25 2.53 -9.05
N ALA A 55 7.88 2.16 -7.93
CA ALA A 55 7.22 1.40 -6.86
C ALA A 55 5.95 2.08 -6.31
N PRO A 56 5.92 3.42 -6.09
CA PRO A 56 4.72 4.09 -5.59
C PRO A 56 3.49 3.87 -6.47
N GLU A 57 3.63 4.04 -7.78
CA GLU A 57 2.52 3.89 -8.73
C GLU A 57 1.97 2.46 -8.72
N VAL A 58 2.85 1.46 -8.67
CA VAL A 58 2.44 0.05 -8.65
C VAL A 58 1.66 -0.31 -7.39
N VAL A 59 2.06 0.20 -6.23
CA VAL A 59 1.33 -0.01 -4.96
C VAL A 59 -0.03 0.65 -5.02
N ILE A 60 -0.10 1.91 -5.42
CA ILE A 60 -1.37 2.64 -5.49
C ILE A 60 -2.32 1.98 -6.50
N ARG A 61 -1.82 1.65 -7.69
CA ARG A 61 -2.60 0.93 -8.70
C ARG A 61 -3.11 -0.42 -8.17
N SER A 62 -2.30 -1.16 -7.43
CA SER A 62 -2.75 -2.41 -6.81
C SER A 62 -3.89 -2.19 -5.80
N ILE A 63 -3.90 -1.08 -5.08
CA ILE A 63 -4.97 -0.74 -4.13
C ILE A 63 -6.24 -0.34 -4.88
N GLU A 64 -6.13 0.41 -5.98
CA GLU A 64 -7.26 0.99 -6.73
C GLU A 64 -7.86 0.08 -7.82
N THR A 65 -7.12 -0.90 -8.33
CA THR A 65 -7.58 -1.69 -9.48
C THR A 65 -7.85 -3.15 -9.14
N THR A 66 -7.64 -3.57 -7.90
CA THR A 66 -7.85 -4.96 -7.49
C THR A 66 -8.99 -5.09 -6.49
N GLN A 67 -9.75 -6.17 -6.58
CA GLN A 67 -10.81 -6.49 -5.61
C GLN A 67 -10.25 -6.50 -4.19
N ARG A 68 -9.07 -7.12 -3.99
CA ARG A 68 -8.44 -7.22 -2.68
C ARG A 68 -8.03 -5.86 -2.12
N GLY A 69 -7.56 -4.95 -2.96
CA GLY A 69 -7.29 -3.56 -2.58
C GLY A 69 -8.54 -2.86 -2.03
N HIS A 70 -9.66 -2.98 -2.75
CA HIS A 70 -10.95 -2.41 -2.33
C HIS A 70 -11.56 -3.06 -1.09
N GLU A 71 -11.24 -4.33 -0.82
CA GLU A 71 -11.64 -5.01 0.43
C GLU A 71 -10.85 -4.48 1.64
N LEU A 72 -9.59 -4.08 1.44
CA LEU A 72 -8.67 -3.72 2.52
C LEU A 72 -8.56 -2.21 2.77
N PHE A 73 -8.84 -1.38 1.77
CA PHE A 73 -8.63 0.07 1.83
C PHE A 73 -9.83 0.87 1.36
N ASP A 74 -10.12 1.97 2.05
CA ASP A 74 -11.02 3.02 1.60
C ASP A 74 -10.22 4.25 1.15
N ARG A 75 -10.60 4.81 0.01
CA ARG A 75 -10.10 6.11 -0.44
C ARG A 75 -10.78 7.19 0.41
N THR A 76 -10.05 7.79 1.35
CA THR A 76 -10.64 8.63 2.41
C THR A 76 -10.70 10.11 2.04
N LYS A 77 -9.63 10.67 1.49
CA LYS A 77 -9.56 12.10 1.17
C LYS A 77 -8.53 12.38 0.08
N GLU A 78 -8.83 13.34 -0.77
CA GLU A 78 -7.87 13.96 -1.67
C GLU A 78 -7.59 15.39 -1.18
N THR A 79 -6.33 15.75 -0.98
CA THR A 79 -5.93 17.12 -0.60
C THR A 79 -4.63 17.46 -1.31
N ASN A 80 -4.62 18.56 -2.09
CA ASN A 80 -3.46 18.98 -2.89
C ASN A 80 -2.92 17.85 -3.80
N GLY A 81 -3.80 17.02 -4.37
CA GLY A 81 -3.42 15.87 -5.19
C GLY A 81 -2.87 14.66 -4.43
N VAL A 82 -2.84 14.71 -3.09
CA VAL A 82 -2.50 13.57 -2.23
C VAL A 82 -3.76 12.80 -1.89
N VAL A 83 -3.75 11.50 -2.16
CA VAL A 83 -4.84 10.59 -1.81
C VAL A 83 -4.44 9.78 -0.59
N TYR A 84 -5.32 9.72 0.39
CA TYR A 84 -5.15 8.89 1.59
C TYR A 84 -5.98 7.60 1.49
N TYR A 85 -5.34 6.46 1.61
CA TYR A 85 -5.96 5.14 1.63
C TYR A 85 -6.02 4.62 3.06
N GLY A 86 -7.18 4.79 3.70
CA GLY A 86 -7.43 4.34 5.06
C GLY A 86 -7.67 2.83 5.10
N LEU A 87 -7.09 2.15 6.09
CA LEU A 87 -7.31 0.72 6.26
C LEU A 87 -8.75 0.44 6.75
N LYS A 88 -9.45 -0.49 6.09
CA LYS A 88 -10.73 -1.01 6.59
C LYS A 88 -10.49 -1.94 7.77
N ASN A 89 -11.35 -1.85 8.79
CA ASN A 89 -11.30 -2.73 9.96
C ASN A 89 -12.05 -4.04 9.69
#